data_AF-A0A1T5KYP5-F1
#
_entry.id   AF-A0A1T5KYP5-F1
#
_cell.length_a   1.000
_cell.length_b   1.000
_cell.length_c   1.000
_cell.angle_alpha   90.00
_cell.angle_beta   90.00
_cell.angle_gamma   90.00
#
_symmetry.space_group_name_H-M   'P 1'
#
loop_
_entity.id
_entity.type
_entity.pdbx_description
1 polymer ?
#
loop_
_entity_poly.entity_id
_entity_poly.type
_entity_poly.pdbx_seq_one_letter_code
_entity_poly.pdbx_strand_id
1 'polypeptide(L)'
;MAESARGLRAALLDAAPGVVETLKWKAPNFATVDDFATFNFRRPTAVQVILHTGAKPKPEHPEITVDAPAGLLRWADRNRAVVTFGSSDQILEHRDAFATLVQSWAAQLR
;
A
#
# COMPACT_ATOMS: atom_id res chain seq x y z
N MET A 1 -14.82 -5.42 8.36
CA MET A 1 -13.35 -5.32 8.26
C MET A 1 -12.75 -6.40 7.38
N ALA A 2 -12.86 -7.69 7.71
CA ALA A 2 -12.19 -8.75 6.95
C ALA A 2 -12.59 -8.80 5.45
N GLU A 3 -13.88 -8.67 5.13
CA GLU A 3 -14.36 -8.63 3.75
C GLU A 3 -13.84 -7.38 3.00
N SER A 4 -13.99 -6.21 3.59
CA SER A 4 -13.45 -4.96 3.03
C SER A 4 -11.94 -5.02 2.81
N ALA A 5 -11.19 -5.68 3.70
CA ALA A 5 -9.75 -5.89 3.54
C ALA A 5 -9.41 -6.80 2.34
N ARG A 6 -10.26 -7.78 2.01
CA ARG A 6 -10.12 -8.56 0.77
C ARG A 6 -10.37 -7.69 -0.45
N GLY A 7 -11.38 -6.80 -0.41
CA GLY A 7 -11.65 -5.83 -1.47
C GLY A 7 -10.49 -4.85 -1.69
N LEU A 8 -9.81 -4.44 -0.61
CA LEU A 8 -8.61 -3.60 -0.66
C LEU A 8 -7.42 -4.34 -1.29
N ARG A 9 -7.22 -5.61 -0.94
CA ARG A 9 -6.21 -6.47 -1.57
C ARG A 9 -6.47 -6.62 -3.07
N ALA A 10 -7.71 -6.85 -3.48
CA ALA A 10 -8.08 -6.94 -4.89
C ALA A 10 -7.78 -5.62 -5.62
N ALA A 11 -8.14 -4.48 -5.04
CA ALA A 11 -7.84 -3.17 -5.62
C ALA A 11 -6.33 -2.93 -5.81
N LEU A 12 -5.49 -3.40 -4.88
CA LEU A 12 -4.03 -3.33 -5.04
C LEU A 12 -3.55 -4.18 -6.21
N LEU A 13 -4.03 -5.43 -6.31
CA LEU A 13 -3.67 -6.35 -7.38
C LEU A 13 -4.05 -5.80 -8.77
N ASP A 14 -5.23 -5.18 -8.87
CA ASP A 14 -5.72 -4.62 -10.13
C ASP A 14 -4.98 -3.32 -10.53
N ALA A 15 -4.50 -2.56 -9.55
CA ALA A 15 -3.88 -1.25 -9.78
C ALA A 15 -2.44 -1.31 -10.33
N ALA A 16 -1.74 -2.44 -10.18
CA ALA A 16 -0.33 -2.57 -10.57
C ALA A 16 -0.12 -3.77 -11.51
N PRO A 17 -0.03 -3.55 -12.83
CA PRO A 17 0.23 -4.63 -13.79
C PRO A 17 1.51 -5.41 -13.45
N GLY A 18 1.43 -6.73 -13.49
CA GLY A 18 2.57 -7.61 -13.20
C GLY A 18 2.92 -7.74 -11.71
N VAL A 19 2.07 -7.25 -10.81
CA VAL A 19 2.24 -7.46 -9.37
C VAL A 19 2.18 -8.94 -9.01
N VAL A 20 3.13 -9.37 -8.19
CA VAL A 20 3.21 -10.70 -7.59
C VAL A 20 2.93 -10.58 -6.11
N GLU A 21 2.04 -11.42 -5.61
CA GLU A 21 1.76 -11.52 -4.18
C GLU A 21 2.51 -12.68 -3.54
N THR A 22 3.03 -12.42 -2.34
CA THR A 22 3.70 -13.38 -1.46
C THR A 22 3.23 -13.19 -0.03
N LEU A 23 3.54 -14.15 0.85
CA LEU A 23 3.27 -14.02 2.29
C LEU A 23 4.59 -13.73 3.03
N LYS A 24 4.69 -12.55 3.64
CA LYS A 24 5.84 -12.16 4.49
C LYS A 24 5.33 -11.69 5.85
N TRP A 25 6.00 -12.11 6.93
CA TRP A 25 5.63 -11.74 8.31
C TRP A 25 4.15 -12.00 8.68
N LYS A 26 3.56 -13.08 8.13
CA LYS A 26 2.13 -13.43 8.27
C LYS A 26 1.16 -12.38 7.67
N ALA A 27 1.60 -11.64 6.66
CA ALA A 27 0.75 -10.70 5.93
C ALA A 27 1.02 -10.73 4.42
N PRO A 28 0.01 -10.38 3.58
CA PRO A 28 0.20 -10.17 2.15
C PRO A 28 1.26 -9.12 1.86
N ASN A 29 2.21 -9.47 1.00
CA ASN A 29 3.28 -8.63 0.48
C ASN A 29 3.23 -8.65 -1.05
N PHE A 30 3.46 -7.51 -1.67
CA PHE A 30 3.30 -7.29 -3.10
C PHE A 30 4.58 -6.72 -3.69
N ALA A 31 4.98 -7.28 -4.84
CA ALA A 31 6.19 -6.92 -5.55
C ALA A 31 5.91 -6.71 -7.04
N THR A 32 6.61 -5.78 -7.68
CA THR A 32 6.69 -5.66 -9.14
C THR A 32 8.15 -5.90 -9.56
N VAL A 33 8.94 -4.83 -9.68
CA VAL A 33 10.40 -4.89 -9.83
C VAL A 33 11.09 -5.23 -8.51
N ASP A 34 10.50 -4.82 -7.39
CA ASP A 34 10.92 -5.11 -6.01
C ASP A 34 9.67 -5.10 -5.11
N ASP A 35 9.80 -5.50 -3.84
CA ASP A 35 8.72 -5.39 -2.86
C ASP A 35 8.32 -3.90 -2.69
N PHE A 36 7.03 -3.60 -2.81
CA PHE A 36 6.56 -2.20 -2.72
C PHE A 36 5.35 -1.97 -1.83
N ALA A 37 4.61 -3.02 -1.47
CA ALA A 37 3.49 -2.88 -0.55
C ALA A 37 3.37 -4.10 0.37
N THR A 38 3.11 -3.86 1.66
CA THR A 38 2.87 -4.92 2.65
C THR A 38 1.66 -4.57 3.51
N PHE A 39 0.69 -5.48 3.62
CA PHE A 39 -0.40 -5.33 4.57
C PHE A 39 0.12 -5.50 6.00
N ASN A 40 -0.46 -4.75 6.93
CA ASN A 40 -0.13 -4.83 8.35
C ASN A 40 -1.42 -4.87 9.17
N PHE A 41 -1.65 -6.03 9.79
CA PHE A 41 -2.85 -6.33 10.60
C PHE A 41 -2.56 -6.33 12.11
N ARG A 42 -1.48 -5.67 12.56
CA ARG A 42 -1.12 -5.65 13.99
C ARG A 42 -2.13 -4.90 14.86
N ARG A 43 -2.97 -4.04 14.27
CA ARG A 43 -4.00 -3.29 14.99
C ARG A 43 -5.34 -3.98 14.82
N PRO A 44 -6.07 -4.33 15.89
CA PRO A 44 -7.35 -5.01 15.78
C PRO A 44 -8.45 -4.14 15.15
N THR A 45 -8.32 -2.82 15.27
CA THR A 45 -9.30 -1.84 14.81
C THR A 45 -8.93 -1.17 13.49
N ALA A 46 -7.83 -1.57 12.84
CA ALA A 46 -7.39 -0.92 11.61
C ALA A 46 -6.68 -1.88 10.66
N VAL A 47 -6.84 -1.65 9.36
CA VAL A 47 -6.03 -2.25 8.32
C VAL A 47 -5.01 -1.21 7.87
N GLN A 48 -3.73 -1.59 7.85
CA GLN A 48 -2.69 -0.74 7.31
C GLN A 48 -2.06 -1.37 6.07
N VAL A 49 -1.63 -0.52 5.14
CA VAL A 49 -0.77 -0.92 4.02
C VAL A 49 0.47 -0.03 4.07
N ILE A 50 1.63 -0.67 4.16
CA ILE A 50 2.92 0.01 4.15
C ILE A 50 3.41 0.03 2.71
N LEU A 51 3.56 1.22 2.14
CA LEU A 51 4.16 1.42 0.83
C LEU A 51 5.66 1.71 0.99
N HIS A 52 6.50 1.12 0.15
CA HIS A 52 7.96 1.25 0.18
C HIS A 52 8.58 1.03 -1.21
N THR A 53 9.89 1.24 -1.34
CA THR A 53 10.65 1.04 -2.59
C THR A 53 11.56 -0.19 -2.57
N GLY A 54 11.39 -1.07 -1.58
CA GLY A 54 12.12 -2.33 -1.42
C GLY A 54 12.19 -2.76 0.05
N ALA A 55 12.75 -3.94 0.29
CA ALA A 55 12.95 -4.47 1.65
C ALA A 55 14.02 -3.71 2.45
N LYS A 56 14.93 -2.99 1.77
CA LYS A 56 15.99 -2.18 2.36
C LYS A 56 15.87 -0.72 1.90
N PRO A 57 16.37 0.27 2.67
CA PRO A 57 16.48 1.64 2.20
C PRO A 57 17.29 1.74 0.91
N LYS A 58 16.83 2.55 -0.04
CA LYS A 58 17.51 2.85 -1.31
C LYS A 58 17.77 4.36 -1.41
N PRO A 59 18.91 4.86 -0.88
CA PRO A 59 19.24 6.29 -0.90
C PRO A 59 19.21 6.94 -2.30
N GLU A 60 19.54 6.16 -3.33
CA GLU A 60 19.60 6.52 -4.75
C GLU A 60 18.24 6.51 -5.46
N HIS A 61 17.20 5.95 -4.84
CA HIS A 61 15.85 6.02 -5.40
C HIS A 61 15.36 7.48 -5.33
N PRO A 62 14.69 8.03 -6.36
CA PRO A 62 14.09 9.35 -6.30
C PRO A 62 13.05 9.39 -5.19
N GLU A 63 12.71 10.59 -4.74
CA GLU A 63 11.60 10.74 -3.81
C GLU A 63 10.28 10.33 -4.49
N ILE A 64 9.48 9.52 -3.79
CA ILE A 64 8.14 9.14 -4.27
C ILE A 64 7.20 10.33 -4.05
N THR A 65 6.46 10.69 -5.10
CA THR A 65 5.42 11.73 -5.01
C THR A 65 4.07 11.13 -5.39
N VAL A 66 3.07 11.32 -4.54
CA VAL A 66 1.73 10.75 -4.70
C VAL A 66 0.68 11.67 -4.12
N ASP A 67 -0.50 11.68 -4.72
CA ASP A 67 -1.68 12.30 -4.14
C ASP A 67 -2.46 11.28 -3.30
N ALA A 68 -2.95 11.71 -2.13
CA ALA A 68 -3.80 10.90 -1.28
C ALA A 68 -4.80 11.79 -0.53
N PRO A 69 -6.02 11.30 -0.25
CA PRO A 69 -6.95 11.98 0.64
C PRO A 69 -6.29 12.35 1.98
N ALA A 70 -6.65 13.52 2.50
CA ALA A 70 -6.11 14.01 3.77
C ALA A 70 -6.37 12.99 4.89
N GLY A 71 -5.33 12.67 5.67
CA GLY A 71 -5.42 11.73 6.79
C GLY A 71 -5.38 10.24 6.41
N LEU A 72 -5.46 9.88 5.12
CA LEU A 72 -5.38 8.48 4.67
C LEU A 72 -3.93 7.98 4.65
N LEU A 73 -3.01 8.81 4.16
CA LEU A 73 -1.59 8.50 3.99
C LEU A 73 -0.74 9.27 4.99
N ARG A 74 0.18 8.57 5.65
CA ARG A 74 1.21 9.17 6.51
C ARG A 74 2.60 8.76 6.02
N TRP A 75 3.45 9.72 5.74
CA TRP A 75 4.86 9.47 5.45
C TRP A 75 5.60 8.97 6.70
N ALA A 76 6.38 7.92 6.55
CA ALA A 76 7.30 7.39 7.56
C ALA A 76 8.76 7.69 7.21
N ASP A 77 9.04 7.90 5.92
CA ASP A 77 10.31 8.34 5.34
C ASP A 77 10.02 8.85 3.90
N ARG A 78 11.01 9.42 3.20
CA ARG A 78 10.91 9.93 1.81
C ARG A 78 10.30 8.95 0.81
N ASN A 79 10.57 7.66 1.01
CA ASN A 79 10.16 6.57 0.12
C ASN A 79 9.40 5.48 0.87
N ARG A 80 8.76 5.85 1.98
CA ARG A 80 7.99 4.94 2.81
C ARG A 80 6.77 5.63 3.38
N ALA A 81 5.59 5.11 3.06
CA ALA A 81 4.33 5.63 3.55
C ALA A 81 3.49 4.54 4.23
N VAL A 82 2.58 4.95 5.10
CA VAL A 82 1.62 4.07 5.75
C VAL A 82 0.22 4.59 5.46
N VAL A 83 -0.55 3.79 4.73
CA VAL A 83 -1.98 3.99 4.52
C VAL A 83 -2.72 3.32 5.67
N THR A 84 -3.67 4.01 6.31
CA THR A 84 -4.43 3.46 7.45
C THR A 84 -5.92 3.59 7.22
N PHE A 85 -6.64 2.47 7.34
CA PHE A 85 -8.09 2.41 7.33
C PHE A 85 -8.60 1.96 8.70
N GLY A 86 -9.39 2.80 9.36
CA GLY A 86 -9.95 2.55 10.70
C GLY A 86 -11.34 1.88 10.69
N SER A 87 -11.99 1.76 9.54
CA SER A 87 -13.32 1.15 9.43
C SER A 87 -13.55 0.53 8.06
N SER A 88 -14.62 -0.28 7.95
CA SER A 88 -15.03 -0.88 6.68
C SER A 88 -15.53 0.19 5.71
N ASP A 89 -16.25 1.18 6.24
CA ASP A 89 -16.81 2.29 5.46
C ASP A 89 -15.69 3.15 4.87
N GLN A 90 -14.64 3.43 5.65
CA GLN A 90 -13.48 4.16 5.14
C GLN A 90 -12.75 3.39 4.03
N ILE A 91 -12.69 2.05 4.11
CA ILE A 91 -12.13 1.23 3.02
C ILE A 91 -12.97 1.38 1.75
N LEU A 92 -14.30 1.33 1.88
CA LEU A 92 -15.21 1.46 0.74
C LEU A 92 -15.13 2.87 0.13
N GLU A 93 -15.13 3.91 0.96
CA GLU A 93 -15.06 5.31 0.55
C GLU A 93 -13.76 5.66 -0.18
N HIS A 94 -12.63 5.12 0.27
CA HIS A 94 -11.31 5.47 -0.27
C HIS A 94 -10.71 4.38 -1.17
N ARG A 95 -11.48 3.36 -1.55
CA ARG A 95 -10.98 2.24 -2.37
C ARG A 95 -10.33 2.71 -3.66
N ASP A 96 -11.00 3.60 -4.39
CA ASP A 96 -10.52 4.07 -5.70
C ASP A 96 -9.32 5.02 -5.54
N ALA A 97 -9.34 5.89 -4.53
CA ALA A 97 -8.19 6.74 -4.19
C ALA A 97 -6.96 5.89 -3.81
N PHE A 98 -7.16 4.79 -3.09
CA PHE A 98 -6.10 3.84 -2.76
C PHE A 98 -5.56 3.12 -4.00
N ALA A 99 -6.43 2.71 -4.93
CA ALA A 99 -6.00 2.10 -6.19
C ALA A 99 -5.14 3.06 -7.02
N THR A 100 -5.56 4.33 -7.17
CA THR A 100 -4.78 5.37 -7.85
C THR A 100 -3.44 5.63 -7.15
N LEU A 101 -3.43 5.66 -5.81
CA LEU A 101 -2.21 5.79 -5.02
C LEU A 101 -1.24 4.63 -5.28
N VAL A 102 -1.72 3.38 -5.27
CA VAL A 102 -0.93 2.18 -5.54
C VAL A 102 -0.36 2.22 -6.96
N GLN A 103 -1.18 2.56 -7.96
CA GLN A 103 -0.75 2.68 -9.35
C GLN A 103 0.35 3.74 -9.50
N SER A 104 0.15 4.93 -8.93
CA SER A 104 1.13 6.02 -8.98
C SER A 104 2.44 5.65 -8.28
N TRP A 105 2.36 4.95 -7.14
CA TRP A 105 3.52 4.46 -6.43
C TRP A 105 4.30 3.45 -7.26
N ALA A 106 3.61 2.42 -7.79
CA ALA A 106 4.22 1.35 -8.57
C ALA A 106 4.91 1.86 -9.85
N ALA A 107 4.35 2.89 -10.49
CA ALA A 107 4.91 3.50 -11.70
C ALA A 107 6.25 4.22 -11.48
N GLN A 108 6.61 4.53 -10.22
CA GLN A 108 7.84 5.24 -9.86
C GLN A 108 8.96 4.31 -9.40
N LEU A 109 8.70 3.00 -9.28
CA LEU A 109 9.68 2.01 -8.84
C LEU A 109 10.72 1.75 -9.94
N ARG A 110 11.99 1.70 -9.53
CA ARG A 110 13.13 1.37 -10.39
C ARG A 110 14.22 0.58 -9.66
#